data_AF-A0A1M7MPH3-F1
#
_entry.id   AF-A0A1M7MPH3-F1
#
_cell.length_a   1.000
_cell.length_b   1.000
_cell.length_c   1.000
_cell.angle_alpha   90.00
_cell.angle_beta   90.00
_cell.angle_gamma   90.00
#
_symmetry.space_group_name_H-M   'P 1'
#
loop_
_entity.id
_entity.type
_entity.pdbx_description
1 polymer ?
#
loop_
_entity_poly.entity_id
_entity_poly.type
_entity_poly.pdbx_seq_one_letter_code
_entity_poly.pdbx_strand_id
1 'polypeptide(L)'
;MTLANALLICHVTAAVVLFASLIADWIGVIALRSAWTTGQVREPLKAIQVSAGFGPIARITVLATGLWLAVIAWAWQGWIIAGLAGWTVLVLLGEPLTGKDMRAMVAAVGAAEDGALPPEVLDRVHEPRLWSSVLTRTGVVTGVVACMIGKPGLVVGLGVLLGDTCSGSPRRK
;
A
#
# COMPACT_ATOMS: atom_id res chain seq x y z
N MET A 1 -8.39 25.04 -18.56
CA MET A 1 -8.12 23.59 -18.50
C MET A 1 -9.41 22.84 -18.79
N THR A 2 -9.37 21.74 -19.56
CA THR A 2 -10.54 20.87 -19.73
C THR A 2 -10.76 20.03 -18.46
N LEU A 3 -12.01 19.62 -18.22
CA LEU A 3 -12.36 18.75 -17.08
C LEU A 3 -11.53 17.46 -17.07
N ALA A 4 -11.33 16.84 -18.24
CA ALA A 4 -10.51 15.64 -18.38
C ALA A 4 -9.05 15.87 -17.92
N ASN A 5 -8.44 17.02 -18.26
CA ASN A 5 -7.08 17.32 -17.83
C ASN A 5 -7.00 17.57 -16.32
N ALA A 6 -7.99 18.23 -15.73
CA ALA A 6 -8.04 18.44 -14.28
C ALA A 6 -8.16 17.11 -13.52
N LEU A 7 -9.02 16.21 -13.99
CA LEU A 7 -9.19 14.87 -13.42
C LEU A 7 -7.93 14.02 -13.58
N LEU A 8 -7.26 14.10 -14.73
CA LEU A 8 -6.00 13.39 -14.96
C LEU A 8 -4.91 13.86 -14.00
N ILE A 9 -4.77 15.17 -13.78
CA ILE A 9 -3.84 15.72 -12.80
C ILE A 9 -4.17 15.19 -11.40
N CYS A 10 -5.45 15.28 -10.98
CA CYS A 10 -5.86 14.74 -9.67
C CYS A 10 -5.56 13.24 -9.54
N HIS A 11 -5.80 12.45 -10.60
CA HIS A 11 -5.54 11.01 -10.62
C HIS A 11 -4.05 10.71 -10.43
N VAL A 12 -3.19 11.37 -11.21
CA VAL A 12 -1.73 11.19 -11.13
C VAL A 12 -1.20 11.67 -9.78
N THR A 13 -1.64 12.82 -9.29
CA THR A 13 -1.24 13.32 -7.96
C THR A 13 -1.66 12.34 -6.86
N ALA A 14 -2.88 11.80 -6.89
CA ALA A 14 -3.32 10.80 -5.93
C ALA A 14 -2.50 9.50 -6.03
N ALA A 15 -2.12 9.07 -7.23
CA ALA A 15 -1.22 7.94 -7.41
C ALA A 15 0.16 8.20 -6.79
N VAL A 16 0.74 9.40 -6.96
CA VAL A 16 2.01 9.78 -6.32
C VAL A 16 1.90 9.74 -4.80
N VAL A 17 0.79 10.20 -4.23
CA VAL A 17 0.56 10.11 -2.77
C VAL A 17 0.47 8.65 -2.31
N LEU A 18 -0.16 7.76 -3.09
CA LEU A 18 -0.16 6.32 -2.79
C LEU A 18 1.25 5.72 -2.76
N PHE A 19 2.10 6.11 -3.72
CA PHE A 19 3.50 5.70 -3.73
C PHE A 19 4.26 6.22 -2.51
N ALA A 20 4.05 7.48 -2.13
CA ALA A 20 4.66 8.05 -0.93
C ALA A 20 4.22 7.31 0.34
N SER A 21 2.93 6.96 0.47
CA SER A 21 2.42 6.13 1.56
C SER A 21 3.08 4.74 1.57
N LEU A 22 3.24 4.10 0.41
CA LEU A 22 3.90 2.80 0.31
C LEU A 22 5.39 2.86 0.72
N ILE A 23 6.09 3.95 0.38
CA ILE A 23 7.48 4.17 0.82
C ILE A 23 7.54 4.34 2.34
N ALA A 24 6.62 5.10 2.92
CA ALA A 24 6.54 5.25 4.38
C ALA A 24 6.28 3.89 5.08
N ASP A 25 5.43 3.03 4.51
CA ASP A 25 5.22 1.68 5.00
C ASP A 25 6.49 0.81 4.91
N TRP A 26 7.25 0.91 3.81
CA TRP A 26 8.53 0.23 3.64
C TRP A 26 9.54 0.64 4.72
N ILE A 27 9.71 1.94 4.92
CA ILE A 27 10.62 2.50 5.93
C ILE A 27 10.21 2.02 7.33
N GLY A 28 8.92 2.12 7.65
CA GLY A 28 8.38 1.69 8.92
C GLY A 28 8.61 0.19 9.16
N VAL A 29 8.27 -0.67 8.20
CA VAL A 29 8.41 -2.12 8.35
C VAL A 29 9.88 -2.55 8.42
N ILE A 30 10.78 -1.97 7.61
CA ILE A 30 12.22 -2.27 7.69
C ILE A 30 12.77 -1.90 9.07
N ALA A 31 12.46 -0.70 9.56
CA ALA A 31 12.97 -0.24 10.83
C ALA A 31 12.40 -1.05 12.01
N LEU A 32 11.09 -1.37 11.98
CA LEU A 32 10.44 -2.22 12.98
C LEU A 32 11.14 -3.59 13.10
N ARG A 33 11.51 -4.23 11.99
CA ARG A 33 12.18 -5.55 12.01
C ARG A 33 13.53 -5.57 12.73
N SER A 34 14.14 -4.41 12.96
CA SER A 34 15.41 -4.27 13.69
C SER A 34 15.23 -3.76 15.12
N ALA A 35 13.99 -3.48 15.55
CA ALA A 35 13.71 -2.78 16.78
C ALA A 35 13.50 -3.74 17.97
N TRP A 36 14.21 -3.47 19.06
CA TRP A 36 14.18 -4.26 20.30
C TRP A 36 13.78 -3.42 21.53
N THR A 37 13.79 -2.09 21.41
CA THR A 37 13.43 -1.15 22.49
C THR A 37 12.26 -0.25 22.12
N THR A 38 11.50 0.18 23.13
CA THR A 38 10.30 1.02 22.92
C THR A 38 10.66 2.34 22.23
N GLY A 39 11.84 2.90 22.51
CA GLY A 39 12.38 4.06 21.79
C GLY A 39 12.60 3.82 20.30
N GLN A 40 13.18 2.66 19.92
CA GLN A 40 13.40 2.29 18.52
C GLN A 40 12.11 2.07 17.72
N VAL A 41 11.01 1.71 18.40
CA VAL A 41 9.72 1.43 17.75
C VAL A 41 8.86 2.69 17.55
N ARG A 42 8.99 3.71 18.41
CA ARG A 42 8.17 4.93 18.35
C ARG A 42 8.30 5.69 17.04
N GLU A 43 9.52 5.89 16.55
CA GLU A 43 9.78 6.66 15.32
C GLU A 43 9.27 5.93 14.05
N PRO A 44 9.56 4.63 13.85
CA PRO A 44 8.98 3.84 12.75
C PRO A 44 7.45 3.78 12.79
N LEU A 45 6.84 3.68 13.97
CA LEU A 45 5.38 3.70 14.11
C LEU A 45 4.78 5.02 13.62
N LYS A 46 5.45 6.17 13.85
CA LYS A 46 4.98 7.46 13.33
C LYS A 46 4.97 7.47 11.79
N ALA A 47 5.99 6.90 11.15
CA ALA A 47 6.03 6.82 9.68
C ALA A 47 4.83 6.03 9.13
N ILE A 48 4.48 4.91 9.76
CA ILE A 48 3.33 4.09 9.35
C ILE A 48 1.99 4.79 9.67
N GLN A 49 1.90 5.55 10.78
CA GLN A 49 0.72 6.36 11.09
C GLN A 49 0.46 7.45 10.04
N VAL A 50 1.50 8.12 9.55
CA VAL A 50 1.38 9.12 8.49
C VAL A 50 0.81 8.47 7.22
N SER A 51 1.31 7.29 6.86
CA SER A 51 0.75 6.50 5.75
C SER A 51 -0.72 6.15 5.97
N ALA A 52 -1.11 5.76 7.19
CA ALA A 52 -2.49 5.44 7.53
C ALA A 52 -3.46 6.64 7.43
N GLY A 53 -2.97 7.87 7.63
CA GLY A 53 -3.77 9.09 7.50
C GLY A 53 -4.08 9.48 6.05
N PHE A 54 -3.05 9.54 5.19
CA PHE A 54 -3.22 10.01 3.80
C PHE A 54 -3.58 8.89 2.82
N GLY A 55 -3.20 7.65 3.13
CA GLY A 55 -3.45 6.48 2.27
C GLY A 55 -4.92 6.31 1.85
N PRO A 56 -5.90 6.34 2.77
CA PRO A 56 -7.32 6.20 2.42
C PRO A 56 -7.82 7.28 1.47
N ILE A 57 -7.46 8.55 1.71
CA ILE A 57 -7.86 9.68 0.87
C ILE A 57 -7.28 9.51 -0.54
N ALA A 58 -6.00 9.16 -0.64
CA ALA A 58 -5.36 8.92 -1.92
C ALA A 58 -6.01 7.74 -2.68
N ARG A 59 -6.36 6.64 -2.00
CA ARG A 59 -7.04 5.48 -2.62
C ARG A 59 -8.39 5.88 -3.20
N ILE A 60 -9.19 6.64 -2.45
CA ILE A 60 -10.51 7.10 -2.89
C ILE A 60 -10.36 8.07 -4.07
N THR A 61 -9.45 9.03 -3.97
CA THR A 61 -9.24 10.03 -5.04
C THR A 61 -8.76 9.36 -6.34
N VAL A 62 -7.84 8.40 -6.27
CA VAL A 62 -7.39 7.64 -7.45
C VAL A 62 -8.55 6.86 -8.08
N LEU A 63 -9.38 6.21 -7.26
CA LEU A 63 -10.52 5.44 -7.78
C LEU A 63 -11.55 6.36 -8.44
N ALA A 64 -11.97 7.42 -7.74
CA ALA A 64 -13.01 8.31 -8.22
C ALA A 64 -12.62 8.98 -9.54
N THR A 65 -11.40 9.52 -9.61
CA THR A 65 -10.88 10.16 -10.83
C THR A 65 -10.63 9.16 -11.95
N GLY A 66 -10.11 7.97 -11.64
CA GLY A 66 -9.85 6.92 -12.62
C GLY A 66 -11.13 6.37 -13.24
N LEU A 67 -12.16 6.13 -12.42
CA LEU A 67 -13.47 5.69 -12.86
C LEU A 67 -14.14 6.73 -13.74
N TRP A 68 -14.03 8.01 -13.37
CA TRP A 68 -14.56 9.10 -14.17
C TRP A 68 -13.89 9.15 -15.55
N LEU A 69 -12.55 9.10 -15.60
CA LEU A 69 -11.78 9.09 -16.85
C LEU A 69 -12.09 7.85 -17.72
N ALA A 70 -12.34 6.70 -17.10
CA ALA A 70 -12.76 5.49 -17.80
C ALA A 70 -14.08 5.69 -18.57
N VAL A 71 -15.03 6.42 -17.98
CA VAL A 71 -16.34 6.71 -18.57
C VAL A 71 -16.24 7.79 -19.66
N ILE A 72 -15.57 8.91 -19.38
CA ILE A 72 -15.64 10.09 -20.25
C ILE A 72 -14.56 10.17 -21.32
N ALA A 73 -13.44 9.46 -21.16
CA ALA A 73 -12.26 9.63 -22.01
C ALA A 73 -11.70 8.34 -22.60
N TRP A 74 -11.82 7.20 -21.89
CA TRP A 74 -11.05 6.00 -22.23
C TRP A 74 -11.87 4.75 -22.56
N ALA A 75 -13.19 4.81 -22.48
CA ALA A 75 -14.12 3.75 -22.91
C ALA A 75 -13.79 2.34 -22.35
N TRP A 76 -13.44 2.24 -21.07
CA TRP A 76 -13.29 0.96 -20.36
C TRP A 76 -12.32 -0.06 -20.99
N GLN A 77 -11.16 0.40 -21.46
CA GLN A 77 -10.12 -0.49 -21.99
C GLN A 77 -9.62 -1.53 -20.98
N GLY A 78 -9.06 -2.65 -21.47
CA GLY A 78 -8.65 -3.79 -20.63
C GLY A 78 -7.66 -3.45 -19.51
N TRP A 79 -6.76 -2.49 -19.73
CA TRP A 79 -5.83 -2.01 -18.70
C TRP A 79 -6.52 -1.25 -17.56
N ILE A 80 -7.71 -0.67 -17.80
CA ILE A 80 -8.53 -0.03 -16.76
C ILE A 80 -9.12 -1.09 -15.84
N ILE A 81 -9.63 -2.18 -16.42
CA ILE A 81 -10.20 -3.31 -15.66
C ILE A 81 -9.10 -3.98 -14.82
N ALA A 82 -7.93 -4.22 -15.42
CA ALA A 82 -6.77 -4.74 -14.69
C ALA A 82 -6.33 -3.80 -13.56
N GLY A 83 -6.27 -2.49 -13.82
CA GLY A 83 -5.98 -1.48 -12.81
C GLY A 83 -6.99 -1.48 -11.65
N LEU A 84 -8.28 -1.62 -11.95
CA LEU A 84 -9.35 -1.71 -10.93
C LEU A 84 -9.24 -3.00 -10.10
N ALA A 85 -8.91 -4.12 -10.73
CA ALA A 85 -8.65 -5.37 -10.02
C ALA A 85 -7.45 -5.23 -9.07
N GLY A 86 -6.34 -4.65 -9.54
CA GLY A 86 -5.17 -4.35 -8.71
C GLY A 86 -5.50 -3.41 -7.54
N TRP A 87 -6.26 -2.33 -7.80
CA TRP A 87 -6.73 -1.43 -6.74
C TRP A 87 -7.59 -2.15 -5.70
N THR A 88 -8.46 -3.06 -6.14
CA THR A 88 -9.32 -3.86 -5.23
C THR A 88 -8.45 -4.74 -4.33
N VAL A 89 -7.45 -5.42 -4.90
CA VAL A 89 -6.47 -6.21 -4.12
C VAL A 89 -5.73 -5.32 -3.13
N LEU A 90 -5.31 -4.11 -3.52
CA LEU A 90 -4.64 -3.15 -2.65
C LEU A 90 -5.50 -2.76 -1.43
N VAL A 91 -6.80 -2.53 -1.64
CA VAL A 91 -7.73 -2.16 -0.56
C VAL A 91 -7.98 -3.34 0.38
N LEU A 92 -8.22 -4.53 -0.17
CA LEU A 92 -8.44 -5.73 0.63
C LEU A 92 -7.21 -6.13 1.46
N LEU A 93 -6.00 -5.92 0.92
CA LEU A 93 -4.75 -6.20 1.61
C LEU A 93 -4.30 -5.08 2.58
N GLY A 94 -5.01 -3.95 2.63
CA GLY A 94 -4.60 -2.78 3.41
C GLY A 94 -4.74 -2.93 4.94
N GLU A 95 -5.46 -3.96 5.40
CA GLU A 95 -5.81 -4.12 6.81
C GLU A 95 -4.62 -4.26 7.79
N PRO A 96 -3.54 -5.00 7.50
CA PRO A 96 -2.47 -5.26 8.47
C PRO A 96 -1.74 -4.00 8.93
N LEU A 97 -1.62 -2.98 8.06
CA LEU A 97 -0.76 -1.81 8.30
C LEU A 97 -1.53 -0.50 8.50
N THR A 98 -2.84 -0.48 8.23
CA THR A 98 -3.67 0.73 8.40
C THR A 98 -4.85 0.54 9.38
N GLY A 99 -4.97 -0.65 9.99
CA GLY A 99 -6.14 -1.06 10.77
C GLY A 99 -5.94 -1.17 12.29
N LYS A 100 -6.65 -2.15 12.88
CA LYS A 100 -6.70 -2.44 14.32
C LYS A 100 -5.33 -2.83 14.89
N ASP A 101 -4.55 -3.61 14.12
CA ASP A 101 -3.25 -4.12 14.52
C ASP A 101 -2.26 -2.98 14.81
N MET A 102 -2.20 -1.98 13.90
CA MET A 102 -1.39 -0.78 14.07
C MET A 102 -1.81 0.04 15.31
N ARG A 103 -3.13 0.27 15.49
CA ARG A 103 -3.62 1.02 16.66
C ARG A 103 -3.30 0.31 17.97
N ALA A 104 -3.36 -1.02 18.00
CA ALA A 104 -3.01 -1.81 19.16
C ALA A 104 -1.50 -1.74 19.46
N MET A 105 -0.64 -1.79 18.44
CA MET A 105 0.81 -1.61 18.61
C MET A 105 1.15 -0.22 19.15
N VAL A 106 0.52 0.83 18.59
CA VAL A 106 0.70 2.21 19.04
C VAL A 106 0.27 2.39 20.50
N ALA A 107 -0.89 1.85 20.87
CA ALA A 107 -1.37 1.91 22.26
C ALA A 107 -0.44 1.19 23.22
N ALA A 108 0.02 -0.02 22.87
CA ALA A 108 0.91 -0.82 23.70
C ALA A 108 2.29 -0.15 23.90
N VAL A 109 2.86 0.44 22.85
CA VAL A 109 4.13 1.18 22.94
C VAL A 109 3.96 2.51 23.69
N GLY A 110 2.81 3.17 23.56
CA GLY A 110 2.51 4.40 24.29
C GLY A 110 2.34 4.21 25.80
N ALA A 111 1.86 3.04 26.23
CA ALA A 111 1.69 2.68 27.64
C ALA A 111 2.95 2.08 28.29
N ALA A 112 3.94 1.67 27.50
CA ALA A 112 5.16 1.06 27.99
C ALA A 112 6.20 2.10 28.44
N GLU A 113 6.93 1.78 29.50
CA GLU A 113 8.11 2.55 29.92
C GLU A 113 9.23 2.45 28.87
N ASP A 114 10.17 3.39 28.92
CA ASP A 114 11.32 3.36 28.04
C ASP A 114 12.24 2.20 28.43
N GLY A 115 12.45 1.26 27.52
CA GLY A 115 13.12 0.00 27.83
C GLY A 115 12.91 -1.09 26.79
N ALA A 116 13.00 -2.35 27.23
CA ALA A 116 12.76 -3.51 26.39
C ALA A 116 11.31 -3.53 25.87
N LEU A 117 11.12 -4.05 24.65
CA LEU A 117 9.78 -4.18 24.09
C LEU A 117 8.89 -5.12 24.93
N PRO A 118 7.62 -4.77 25.15
CA PRO A 118 6.64 -5.73 25.65
C PRO A 118 6.57 -6.95 24.71
N PRO A 119 6.49 -8.18 25.25
CA PRO A 119 6.48 -9.41 24.43
C PRO A 119 5.40 -9.40 23.34
N GLU A 120 4.20 -8.90 23.66
CA GLU A 120 3.08 -8.80 22.72
C GLU A 120 3.37 -7.88 21.51
N VAL A 121 4.18 -6.83 21.72
CA VAL A 121 4.59 -5.93 20.64
C VAL A 121 5.74 -6.54 19.87
N LEU A 122 6.67 -7.23 20.56
CA LEU A 122 7.82 -7.86 19.94
C LEU A 122 7.41 -8.93 18.93
N ASP A 123 6.43 -9.75 19.29
CA ASP A 123 5.88 -10.80 18.41
C ASP A 123 5.22 -10.20 17.17
N ARG A 124 4.47 -9.10 17.34
CA ARG A 124 3.81 -8.39 16.22
C ARG A 124 4.79 -7.70 15.29
N VAL A 125 5.84 -7.08 15.84
CA VAL A 125 6.89 -6.40 15.08
C VAL A 125 7.65 -7.37 14.17
N HIS A 126 7.88 -8.60 14.65
CA HIS A 126 8.57 -9.64 13.90
C HIS A 126 7.64 -10.55 13.09
N GLU A 127 6.35 -10.26 13.07
CA GLU A 127 5.38 -11.08 12.35
C GLU A 127 5.64 -11.04 10.83
N PRO A 128 5.79 -12.19 10.15
CA PRO A 128 6.04 -12.23 8.70
C PRO A 128 4.98 -11.52 7.86
N ARG A 129 3.78 -11.35 8.42
CA ARG A 129 2.61 -10.73 7.79
C ARG A 129 2.84 -9.25 7.43
N LEU A 130 3.61 -8.50 8.22
CA LEU A 130 3.96 -7.10 7.89
C LEU A 130 4.81 -7.03 6.62
N TRP A 131 5.78 -7.94 6.52
CA TRP A 131 6.67 -8.03 5.37
C TRP A 131 5.94 -8.48 4.10
N SER A 132 5.13 -9.54 4.21
CA SER A 132 4.32 -9.99 3.08
C SER A 132 3.36 -8.90 2.61
N SER A 133 2.74 -8.15 3.52
CA SER A 133 1.84 -7.05 3.15
C SER A 133 2.54 -5.95 2.34
N VAL A 134 3.73 -5.52 2.74
CA VAL A 134 4.48 -4.49 1.99
C VAL A 134 4.94 -5.04 0.63
N LEU A 135 5.43 -6.28 0.57
CA LEU A 135 5.84 -6.91 -0.68
C LEU A 135 4.68 -7.09 -1.66
N THR A 136 3.55 -7.64 -1.21
CA THR A 136 2.38 -7.85 -2.06
C THR A 136 1.83 -6.52 -2.57
N ARG A 137 1.72 -5.49 -1.72
CA ARG A 137 1.28 -4.16 -2.16
C ARG A 137 2.26 -3.53 -3.14
N THR A 138 3.56 -3.74 -2.97
CA THR A 138 4.57 -3.32 -3.95
C THR A 138 4.36 -3.99 -5.30
N GLY A 139 4.19 -5.32 -5.32
CA GLY A 139 3.94 -6.05 -6.56
C GLY A 139 2.66 -5.60 -7.27
N VAL A 140 1.57 -5.41 -6.51
CA VAL A 140 0.30 -4.91 -7.05
C VAL A 140 0.46 -3.52 -7.67
N VAL A 141 1.07 -2.58 -6.95
CA VAL A 141 1.25 -1.19 -7.42
C VAL A 141 2.14 -1.16 -8.66
N THR A 142 3.26 -1.90 -8.66
CA THR A 142 4.15 -2.02 -9.82
C THR A 142 3.42 -2.60 -11.02
N GLY A 143 2.66 -3.68 -10.82
CA GLY A 143 1.89 -4.31 -11.90
C GLY A 143 0.80 -3.41 -12.47
N VAL A 144 0.11 -2.62 -11.63
CA VAL A 144 -0.86 -1.61 -12.09
C VAL A 144 -0.17 -0.54 -12.94
N VAL A 145 0.98 -0.02 -12.50
CA VAL A 145 1.72 1.00 -13.26
C VAL A 145 2.23 0.47 -14.59
N ALA A 146 2.80 -0.74 -14.60
CA ALA A 146 3.21 -1.41 -15.83
C ALA A 146 2.03 -1.58 -16.80
N CYS A 147 0.85 -1.93 -16.28
CA CYS A 147 -0.38 -2.02 -17.07
C CYS A 147 -0.80 -0.65 -17.63
N MET A 148 -0.73 0.43 -16.86
CA MET A 148 -1.05 1.78 -17.33
C MET A 148 -0.06 2.32 -18.37
N ILE A 149 1.23 1.98 -18.26
CA ILE A 149 2.27 2.39 -19.22
C ILE A 149 2.13 1.60 -20.53
N GLY A 150 2.04 0.27 -20.44
CA GLY A 150 1.96 -0.59 -21.62
C GLY A 150 0.59 -0.56 -22.32
N LYS A 151 -0.46 -0.10 -21.62
CA LYS A 151 -1.87 -0.15 -22.04
C LYS A 151 -2.25 -1.48 -22.72
N PRO A 152 -1.80 -2.64 -22.19
CA PRO A 152 -2.03 -3.89 -22.87
C PRO A 152 -3.52 -4.26 -22.83
N GLY A 153 -3.92 -5.21 -23.68
CA GLY A 153 -5.20 -5.89 -23.52
C GLY A 153 -5.30 -6.59 -22.15
N LEU A 154 -6.53 -6.90 -21.72
CA LEU A 154 -6.86 -7.43 -20.39
C LEU A 154 -5.97 -8.61 -19.94
N VAL A 155 -5.73 -9.58 -20.83
CA VAL A 155 -5.00 -10.82 -20.53
C VAL A 155 -3.54 -10.56 -20.14
N VAL A 156 -2.86 -9.67 -20.88
CA VAL A 156 -1.47 -9.31 -20.59
C VAL A 156 -1.41 -8.42 -19.34
N GLY A 157 -2.40 -7.54 -19.12
CA GLY A 157 -2.51 -6.74 -17.91
C GLY A 157 -2.65 -7.59 -16.63
N LEU A 158 -3.48 -8.63 -16.67
CA LEU A 158 -3.62 -9.59 -15.56
C LEU A 158 -2.35 -10.44 -15.37
N GLY A 159 -1.69 -10.84 -16.45
CA GLY A 159 -0.43 -11.59 -16.39
C GLY A 159 0.68 -10.83 -15.65
N VAL A 160 0.79 -9.52 -15.87
CA VAL A 160 1.76 -8.66 -15.16
C VAL A 160 1.44 -8.56 -13.67
N LEU A 161 0.15 -8.39 -13.30
CA LEU A 161 -0.28 -8.35 -11.90
C LEU A 161 -0.03 -9.67 -11.15
N LEU A 162 -0.23 -10.80 -11.83
CA LEU A 162 -0.05 -12.14 -11.26
C LEU A 162 1.43 -12.56 -11.17
N GLY A 163 2.27 -12.13 -12.12
CA GLY A 163 3.71 -12.39 -12.09
C GLY A 163 4.39 -11.75 -10.89
N ASP A 164 4.05 -10.49 -10.58
CA ASP A 164 4.63 -9.74 -9.47
C ASP A 164 4.15 -10.23 -8.09
N THR A 165 2.93 -10.75 -7.99
CA THR A 165 2.40 -11.30 -6.73
C THR A 165 2.98 -12.68 -6.38
N CYS A 166 3.36 -13.49 -7.37
CA CYS A 166 4.01 -14.80 -7.13
C CYS A 166 5.47 -14.69 -6.68
N SER A 167 6.17 -13.61 -7.04
CA SER A 167 7.55 -13.32 -6.60
C SER A 167 7.66 -13.08 -5.09
N GLY A 168 6.61 -12.54 -4.46
CA GLY A 168 6.59 -12.15 -3.05
C GLY A 168 6.31 -13.26 -2.04
N SER A 169 6.06 -14.51 -2.47
CA SER A 169 5.83 -15.63 -1.54
C SER A 169 7.13 -15.98 -0.81
N PRO A 170 7.20 -15.90 0.54
CA PRO A 170 8.35 -16.39 1.27
C PRO A 170 8.48 -17.89 0.99
N ARG A 171 9.62 -18.30 0.41
CA ARG A 171 9.99 -19.72 0.44
C ARG A 171 10.12 -20.10 1.91
N ARG A 172 9.14 -20.86 2.43
CA ARG A 172 9.32 -21.59 3.69
C ARG A 172 10.56 -22.46 3.53
N LYS A 173 11.59 -22.16 4.31
CA LYS A 173 12.62 -23.13 4.70
C LYS A 173 12.32 -23.57 6.12
#